data_AF-A0A229HEN0-F1
#
_entry.id   AF-A0A229HEN0-F1
#
_cell.length_a   1.000
_cell.length_b   1.000
_cell.length_c   1.000
_cell.angle_alpha   90.00
_cell.angle_beta   90.00
_cell.angle_gamma   90.00
#
_symmetry.space_group_name_H-M   'P 1'
#
loop_
_entity.id
_entity.type
_entity.pdbx_description
1 polymer ?
#
loop_
_entity_poly.entity_id
_entity_poly.type
_entity_poly.pdbx_seq_one_letter_code
_entity_poly.pdbx_strand_id
1 'polypeptide(L)' 'MIQRVDIPDRLITLQQTADDERAKLTGLDGDEREAQWKRWYEAAVEIQAAVTAHAQETDTPRGRIEAAVKQAVRHPDPEG' A
#
# COMPACT_ATOMS: atom_id res chain seq x y z
N MET A 1 -22.28 -8.14 -10.86
CA MET A 1 -21.03 -8.94 -10.72
C MET A 1 -19.89 -7.96 -10.54
N ILE A 2 -19.22 -7.95 -9.38
CA ILE A 2 -18.02 -7.11 -9.19
C ILE A 2 -16.89 -7.83 -9.93
N GLN A 3 -16.42 -7.26 -11.04
CA GLN A 3 -15.19 -7.72 -11.71
C GLN A 3 -14.07 -7.85 -10.67
N ARG A 4 -13.45 -9.02 -10.55
CA ARG A 4 -12.26 -9.22 -9.72
C ARG A 4 -11.14 -8.39 -10.35
N VAL A 5 -10.63 -7.40 -9.62
CA VAL A 5 -9.48 -6.62 -10.07
C VAL A 5 -8.26 -7.48 -9.81
N ASP A 6 -7.46 -7.70 -10.85
CA ASP A 6 -6.16 -8.36 -10.69
C ASP A 6 -5.17 -7.38 -10.05
N ILE A 7 -4.62 -7.78 -8.89
CA ILE A 7 -3.73 -6.95 -8.10
C ILE A 7 -2.34 -7.58 -8.11
N PRO A 8 -1.34 -6.91 -8.70
CA PRO A 8 0.03 -7.39 -8.67
C PRO A 8 0.55 -7.48 -7.23
N ASP A 9 1.28 -8.55 -6.92
CA ASP A 9 1.94 -8.75 -5.61
C ASP A 9 2.78 -7.56 -5.19
N ARG A 10 3.41 -6.88 -6.16
CA ARG A 10 4.18 -5.65 -5.92
C ARG A 10 3.35 -4.58 -5.19
N LEU A 11 2.07 -4.39 -5.55
CA LEU A 11 1.21 -3.40 -4.87
C LEU A 11 0.89 -3.84 -3.44
N ILE A 12 0.77 -5.14 -3.20
CA ILE A 12 0.55 -5.72 -1.86
C ILE A 12 1.79 -5.49 -0.99
N THR A 13 2.99 -5.84 -1.49
CA THR A 13 4.25 -5.66 -0.77
C THR A 13 4.54 -4.19 -0.45
N LEU A 14 4.27 -3.29 -1.40
CA LEU A 14 4.45 -1.85 -1.18
C LEU A 14 3.47 -1.30 -0.14
N GLN A 15 2.21 -1.76 -0.15
CA GLN A 15 1.24 -1.38 0.87
C GLN A 15 1.62 -1.93 2.26
N GLN A 16 2.06 -3.20 2.35
CA GLN A 16 2.58 -3.78 3.59
C GLN A 16 3.76 -2.97 4.14
N THR A 17 4.72 -2.62 3.29
CA THR A 17 5.87 -1.81 3.67
C THR A 17 5.43 -0.45 4.24
N ALA A 18 4.51 0.24 3.56
CA ALA A 18 3.99 1.50 4.06
C ALA A 18 3.25 1.35 5.40
N ASP A 19 2.48 0.27 5.58
CA ASP A 19 1.77 0.00 6.83
C ASP A 19 2.74 -0.35 7.98
N ASP A 20 3.81 -1.10 7.70
CA ASP A 20 4.87 -1.42 8.66
C ASP A 20 5.64 -0.17 9.11
N GLU A 21 6.04 0.69 8.17
CA GLU A 21 6.70 1.96 8.50
C GLU A 21 5.77 2.91 9.27
N ARG A 22 4.46 2.87 8.99
CA ARG A 22 3.45 3.61 9.78
C ARG A 22 3.35 3.07 11.20
N ALA A 23 3.33 1.75 11.37
CA ALA A 23 3.19 1.11 12.67
C ALA A 23 4.36 1.47 13.61
N LYS A 24 5.58 1.57 13.07
CA LYS A 24 6.80 1.99 13.79
C LYS A 24 6.73 3.41 14.37
N LEU A 25 5.82 4.27 13.91
CA LEU A 25 5.63 5.61 14.51
C LEU A 25 5.06 5.56 15.92
N THR A 26 4.39 4.46 16.28
CA THR A 26 3.77 4.30 17.60
C THR A 26 4.83 4.32 18.70
N GLY A 27 4.69 5.25 19.65
CA GLY A 27 5.60 5.35 20.79
C GLY A 27 6.90 6.12 20.53
N LEU A 28 7.15 6.59 19.30
CA LEU A 28 8.27 7.48 19.00
C LEU A 28 7.91 8.94 19.31
N ASP A 29 8.92 9.74 19.63
CA ASP A 29 8.84 11.20 19.76
C ASP A 29 10.05 11.89 19.11
N GLY A 30 10.04 13.23 19.12
CA GLY A 30 11.15 14.06 18.64
C GLY A 30 11.71 13.68 17.26
N ASP A 31 13.03 13.69 17.17
CA ASP A 31 13.79 13.44 15.94
C ASP A 31 13.63 12.00 15.42
N GLU A 32 13.47 11.03 16.33
CA GLU A 32 13.24 9.63 15.95
C GLU A 32 11.90 9.47 15.24
N ARG A 33 10.85 10.12 15.76
CA ARG A 33 9.55 10.16 15.10
C ARG A 33 9.61 10.88 13.76
N GLU A 34 10.37 11.97 13.63
CA GLU A 34 10.53 12.68 12.36
C GLU A 34 11.23 11.80 11.31
N ALA A 35 12.33 11.14 11.70
CA ALA A 35 13.06 10.23 10.81
C ALA A 35 12.18 9.06 10.35
N GLN A 36 11.43 8.45 11.27
CA GLN A 36 10.50 7.38 10.95
C GLN A 36 9.33 7.88 10.08
N TRP A 37 8.86 9.11 10.29
CA TRP A 37 7.82 9.71 9.47
C TRP A 37 8.28 9.90 8.02
N LYS A 38 9.52 10.31 7.79
CA LYS A 38 10.09 10.44 6.42
C LYS A 38 10.11 9.09 5.69
N ARG A 39 10.53 8.02 6.37
CA ARG A 39 10.52 6.65 5.81
C ARG A 39 9.11 6.21 5.44
N TRP A 40 8.16 6.41 6.36
CA TRP A 40 6.75 6.12 6.08
C TRP A 40 6.22 6.94 4.89
N TYR A 41 6.56 8.22 4.83
CA TYR A 41 6.11 9.11 3.75
C TYR A 41 6.66 8.67 2.38
N GLU A 42 7.94 8.30 2.29
CA GLU A 42 8.56 7.77 1.07
C GLU A 42 7.86 6.49 0.60
N ALA A 43 7.65 5.53 1.51
CA ALA A 43 6.91 4.30 1.19
C ALA A 43 5.46 4.58 0.75
N ALA A 44 4.79 5.54 1.40
CA ALA A 44 3.42 5.94 1.05
C ALA A 44 3.33 6.60 -0.33
N VAL A 45 4.33 7.40 -0.71
CA VAL A 45 4.43 7.98 -2.07
C VAL A 45 4.65 6.89 -3.11
N GLU A 46 5.52 5.92 -2.82
CA GLU A 46 5.81 4.82 -3.74
C GLU A 46 4.57 3.97 -4.06
N ILE A 47 3.82 3.52 -3.04
CA ILE A 47 2.58 2.76 -3.27
C ILE A 47 1.54 3.59 -4.02
N GLN A 48 1.38 4.88 -3.71
CA GLN A 48 0.40 5.74 -4.40
C GLN A 48 0.77 5.94 -5.88
N ALA A 49 2.04 6.08 -6.20
CA ALA A 49 2.51 6.16 -7.58
C ALA A 49 2.28 4.84 -8.32
N ALA A 50 2.60 3.70 -7.69
CA ALA A 50 2.41 2.38 -8.29
C ALA A 50 0.93 2.04 -8.54
N VAL A 51 0.04 2.34 -7.59
CA VAL A 51 -1.42 2.20 -7.77
C VAL A 51 -1.90 3.09 -8.92
N THR A 52 -1.40 4.32 -9.02
CA THR A 52 -1.80 5.24 -10.09
C THR A 52 -1.37 4.73 -11.46
N ALA A 53 -0.15 4.22 -11.59
CA ALA A 53 0.34 3.60 -12.83
C ALA A 53 -0.51 2.38 -13.21
N HIS A 54 -0.75 1.45 -12.27
CA HIS A 54 -1.56 0.26 -12.52
C HIS A 54 -3.01 0.60 -12.90
N ALA A 55 -3.60 1.62 -12.26
CA ALA A 55 -4.93 2.11 -12.60
C ALA A 55 -5.01 2.62 -14.05
N GLN A 56 -3.98 3.32 -14.53
CA GLN A 56 -3.88 3.79 -15.91
C GLN A 56 -3.69 2.62 -16.90
N GLU A 57 -2.80 1.69 -16.58
CA GLU A 57 -2.50 0.52 -17.42
C GLU A 57 -3.72 -0.40 -17.61
N THR A 58 -4.56 -0.52 -16.58
CA THR A 58 -5.72 -1.42 -16.56
C THR A 58 -7.05 -0.71 -16.83
N ASP A 59 -7.03 0.59 -17.14
CA ASP A 59 -8.22 1.47 -17.25
C ASP A 59 -9.22 1.27 -16.10
N THR A 60 -8.70 1.01 -14.91
CA THR A 60 -9.50 0.70 -13.73
C THR A 60 -9.45 1.87 -12.76
N PRO A 61 -10.59 2.32 -12.20
CA PRO A 61 -10.60 3.43 -11.26
C PRO A 61 -9.63 3.20 -10.09
N ARG A 62 -8.74 4.18 -9.85
CA ARG A 62 -7.71 4.11 -8.79
C ARG A 62 -8.26 3.66 -7.43
N GLY A 63 -9.40 4.20 -7.01
CA GLY A 63 -10.02 3.82 -5.73
C GLY A 63 -10.44 2.35 -5.64
N ARG A 64 -10.72 1.70 -6.78
CA ARG A 64 -11.01 0.27 -6.84
C ARG A 64 -9.74 -0.57 -6.65
N ILE A 65 -8.64 -0.15 -7.26
CA ILE A 65 -7.31 -0.76 -7.04
C ILE A 65 -6.93 -0.61 -5.55
N GLU A 66 -7.03 0.58 -4.98
CA GLU A 66 -6.69 0.83 -3.56
C GLU A 66 -7.52 -0.04 -2.60
N ALA A 67 -8.82 -0.18 -2.85
CA ALA A 67 -9.69 -1.02 -2.04
C ALA A 67 -9.28 -2.51 -2.13
N ALA A 68 -8.96 -2.98 -3.33
CA ALA A 68 -8.53 -4.36 -3.55
C ALA A 68 -7.14 -4.65 -2.95
N VAL A 69 -6.18 -3.72 -3.06
CA VAL A 69 -4.86 -3.82 -2.39
C VAL A 69 -5.06 -3.92 -0.87
N LYS A 70 -5.84 -3.02 -0.26
CA LYS A 70 -6.14 -3.05 1.19
C LYS A 70 -6.83 -4.35 1.62
N GLN A 71 -7.71 -4.88 0.78
CA GLN A 71 -8.36 -6.18 1.03
C GLN A 71 -7.34 -7.32 1.01
N ALA A 72 -6.45 -7.35 0.02
CA ALA A 72 -5.42 -8.38 -0.12
C ALA A 72 -4.39 -8.34 1.01
N VAL A 73 -3.99 -7.15 1.47
CA VAL A 73 -3.09 -7.01 2.63
C VAL A 73 -3.71 -7.54 3.92
N ARG A 74 -5.00 -7.30 4.15
CA ARG A 74 -5.71 -7.76 5.37
C ARG A 74 -6.07 -9.23 5.35
N HIS A 75 -6.23 -9.77 4.15
CA HIS A 75 -6.64 -11.16 3.91
C HIS A 75 -5.73 -11.76 2.84
N PRO A 76 -4.46 -12.03 3.18
CA PRO A 76 -3.58 -12.75 2.26
C PRO A 76 -4.22 -14.11 1.98
N ASP A 77 -4.23 -14.53 0.71
CA ASP A 77 -4.72 -15.87 0.34
C ASP A 77 -3.90 -16.90 1.16
N PRO A 78 -4.52 -17.90 1.81
CA PRO A 78 -3.81 -18.89 2.60
C PRO A 78 -2.85 -19.79 1.80
N GLU A 79 -2.80 -19.65 0.48
CA GLU A 79 -1.95 -20.43 -0.41
C GLU A 79 -0.87 -19.53 -1.03
N GLY A 80 0.34 -19.65 -0.49
CA GLY A 80 1.58 -19.33 -1.21
C GLY A 80 2.09 -20.55 -1.97
#